data_AF-A0A526YHV4-F1
#
_entry.id   AF-A0A526YHV4-F1
#
_cell.length_a   1.000
_cell.length_b   1.000
_cell.length_c   1.000
_cell.angle_alpha   90.00
_cell.angle_beta   90.00
_cell.angle_gamma   90.00
#
_symmetry.space_group_name_H-M   'P 1'
#
loop_
_entity.id
_entity.type
_entity.pdbx_description
1 polymer ?
#
loop_
_entity_poly.entity_id
_entity_poly.type
_entity_poly.pdbx_seq_one_letter_code
_entity_poly.pdbx_strand_id
1 'polypeptide(L)'
;GLAYSVSSDLVDHQHANALAITTATRADRAAETLAVVREVVKRMAQEGPTEAELAATKKYLIGAYAINNLNSSAAIAATLLELQLDKLGSDYM
;
A
#
# COMPACT_ATOMS: atom_id res chain seq x y z
N GLY A 1 -17.53 15.25 -2.77
CA GLY A 1 -16.19 14.64 -2.74
C GLY A 1 -15.65 14.55 -4.14
N LEU A 2 -14.34 14.69 -4.32
CA LEU A 2 -13.70 14.61 -5.64
C LEU A 2 -13.64 13.17 -6.18
N ALA A 3 -13.59 12.15 -5.31
CA ALA A 3 -13.55 10.75 -5.70
C ALA A 3 -14.55 9.90 -4.91
N TYR A 4 -15.05 8.83 -5.53
CA TYR A 4 -15.83 7.78 -4.87
C TYR A 4 -14.92 6.73 -4.21
N SER A 5 -13.72 6.54 -4.78
CA SER A 5 -12.66 5.69 -4.25
C SER A 5 -11.31 6.22 -4.71
N VAL A 6 -10.30 6.01 -3.87
CA VAL A 6 -8.89 6.23 -4.21
C VAL A 6 -8.06 5.16 -3.49
N SER A 7 -7.13 4.54 -4.19
CA SER A 7 -6.17 3.58 -3.64
C SER A 7 -4.80 3.80 -4.26
N SER A 8 -3.77 3.34 -3.56
CA SER A 8 -2.40 3.37 -4.04
C SER A 8 -1.70 2.07 -3.69
N ASP A 9 -0.94 1.54 -4.64
CA ASP A 9 -0.19 0.31 -4.51
C ASP A 9 1.27 0.59 -4.88
N LEU A 10 2.18 0.22 -3.98
CA LEU A 10 3.60 0.16 -4.31
C LEU A 10 3.90 -1.26 -4.80
N VAL A 11 4.27 -1.38 -6.05
CA VAL A 11 4.56 -2.64 -6.70
C VAL A 11 6.06 -2.75 -6.88
N ASP A 12 6.67 -3.72 -6.21
CA ASP A 12 8.09 -4.04 -6.32
C ASP A 12 8.24 -5.24 -7.26
N HIS A 13 8.60 -4.99 -8.52
CA HIS A 13 8.93 -6.06 -9.45
C HIS A 13 10.44 -6.26 -9.50
N GLN A 14 10.87 -7.48 -9.84
CA GLN A 14 12.28 -7.87 -9.94
C GLN A 14 13.17 -6.91 -10.78
N HIS A 15 12.59 -6.16 -11.71
CA HIS A 15 13.34 -5.26 -12.60
C HIS A 15 12.84 -3.81 -12.61
N ALA A 16 11.73 -3.49 -11.94
CA ALA A 16 11.16 -2.16 -11.94
C ALA A 16 10.15 -1.98 -10.79
N ASN A 17 10.19 -0.80 -10.16
CA ASN A 17 9.26 -0.47 -9.09
C ASN A 17 8.26 0.56 -9.60
N ALA A 18 7.01 0.43 -9.20
CA ALA A 18 5.93 1.32 -9.61
C ALA A 18 5.08 1.75 -8.42
N LEU A 19 4.69 3.02 -8.39
CA LEU A 19 3.59 3.51 -7.58
C LEU A 19 2.37 3.64 -8.50
N ALA A 20 1.40 2.74 -8.34
CA ALA A 20 0.13 2.79 -9.04
C ALA A 20 -0.91 3.50 -8.16
N ILE A 21 -1.63 4.46 -8.72
CA ILE A 21 -2.73 5.15 -8.02
C ILE A 21 -3.98 5.03 -8.87
N THR A 22 -5.04 4.50 -8.28
CA THR A 22 -6.33 4.30 -8.93
C THR A 22 -7.38 5.16 -8.24
N THR A 23 -8.21 5.86 -9.02
CA THR A 23 -9.29 6.68 -8.48
C THR A 23 -10.52 6.61 -9.37
N ALA A 24 -11.70 6.62 -8.75
CA ALA A 24 -12.98 6.76 -9.45
C ALA A 24 -13.56 8.16 -9.19
N THR A 25 -13.73 8.97 -10.24
CA THR A 25 -14.23 10.36 -10.14
C THR A 25 -15.18 10.68 -11.30
N ARG A 26 -15.98 11.75 -11.15
CA ARG A 26 -16.80 12.29 -12.25
C ARG A 26 -15.88 12.88 -13.32
N ALA A 27 -16.25 12.71 -14.60
CA ALA A 27 -15.44 13.14 -15.72
C ALA A 27 -15.08 14.63 -15.69
N ASP A 28 -16.03 15.50 -15.30
CA ASP A 28 -15.84 16.95 -15.17
C ASP A 28 -14.90 17.35 -14.03
N ARG A 29 -14.55 16.42 -13.14
CA ARG A 29 -13.63 16.62 -12.00
C ARG A 29 -12.31 15.86 -12.15
N ALA A 30 -12.09 15.18 -13.27
CA ALA A 30 -10.90 14.35 -13.47
C ALA A 30 -9.58 15.17 -13.37
N ALA A 31 -9.53 16.35 -14.00
CA ALA A 31 -8.34 17.20 -13.98
C ALA A 31 -8.02 17.72 -12.57
N GLU A 32 -9.04 18.18 -11.83
CA GLU A 32 -8.91 18.64 -10.45
C GLU A 32 -8.46 17.49 -9.53
N THR A 33 -9.08 16.32 -9.65
CA THR A 33 -8.72 15.12 -8.89
C THR A 33 -7.26 14.72 -9.13
N LEU A 34 -6.83 14.71 -10.40
CA LEU A 34 -5.45 14.39 -10.76
C LEU A 34 -4.44 15.41 -10.20
N ALA A 35 -4.80 16.70 -10.19
CA ALA A 35 -3.94 17.75 -9.63
C ALA A 35 -3.70 17.52 -8.13
N VAL A 36 -4.77 17.25 -7.37
CA VAL A 36 -4.68 16.95 -5.93
C VAL A 36 -3.86 15.68 -5.67
N VAL A 37 -4.09 14.61 -6.44
CA VAL A 37 -3.29 13.37 -6.31
C VAL A 37 -1.80 13.65 -6.52
N ARG A 38 -1.44 14.41 -7.57
CA ARG A 38 -0.05 14.76 -7.85
C ARG A 38 0.58 15.62 -6.74
N GLU A 39 -0.18 16.55 -6.18
CA GLU A 39 0.28 17.38 -5.06
C GLU A 39 0.59 16.53 -3.83
N VAL A 40 -0.32 15.63 -3.44
CA VAL A 40 -0.13 14.76 -2.28
C VAL A 40 1.06 13.81 -2.47
N VAL A 41 1.18 13.19 -3.66
CA VAL A 41 2.32 12.33 -3.98
C VAL A 41 3.63 13.11 -3.93
N LYS A 42 3.67 14.32 -4.49
CA LYS A 42 4.85 15.17 -4.45
C LYS A 42 5.24 15.50 -3.00
N ARG A 43 4.27 15.88 -2.16
CA ARG A 43 4.53 16.16 -0.74
C ARG A 43 5.06 14.94 -0.01
N MET A 44 4.42 13.78 -0.17
CA MET A 44 4.89 12.52 0.42
C MET A 44 6.32 12.17 -0.03
N ALA A 45 6.67 12.40 -1.29
CA ALA A 45 8.01 12.15 -1.80
C ALA A 45 9.07 13.14 -1.26
N GLN A 46 8.68 14.37 -0.95
CA GLN A 46 9.59 15.43 -0.50
C GLN A 46 9.75 15.46 1.02
N GLU A 47 8.66 15.28 1.75
CA GLU A 47 8.57 15.48 3.19
C GLU A 47 8.40 14.17 3.96
N GLY A 48 7.97 13.10 3.28
CA GLY A 48 7.57 11.86 3.93
C GLY A 48 6.25 11.99 4.72
N PRO A 49 5.82 10.91 5.39
CA PRO A 49 4.70 10.96 6.32
C PRO A 49 5.12 11.68 7.60
N THR A 50 4.15 12.25 8.31
CA THR A 50 4.39 12.72 9.68
C THR A 50 4.70 11.55 10.61
N GLU A 51 5.36 11.82 11.74
CA GLU A 51 5.65 10.78 12.74
C GLU A 51 4.38 10.12 13.27
N ALA A 52 3.29 10.88 13.42
CA ALA A 52 2.00 10.37 13.87
C ALA A 52 1.38 9.42 12.82
N GLU A 53 1.42 9.77 11.54
CA GLU A 53 0.93 8.91 10.45
C GLU A 53 1.77 7.63 10.33
N LEU A 54 3.10 7.74 10.47
CA LEU A 54 4.00 6.59 10.44
C LEU A 54 3.74 5.65 11.63
N ALA A 55 3.60 6.19 12.84
CA ALA A 55 3.32 5.41 14.03
C ALA A 55 1.97 4.71 13.97
N ALA A 56 0.92 5.41 13.52
CA ALA A 56 -0.41 4.85 13.35
C ALA A 56 -0.41 3.71 12.31
N THR A 57 0.24 3.92 11.17
CA THR A 57 0.35 2.92 10.10
C THR A 57 1.12 1.69 10.55
N LYS A 58 2.28 1.86 11.21
CA LYS A 58 3.05 0.74 11.78
C LYS A 58 2.21 -0.08 12.76
N LYS A 59 1.53 0.59 13.69
CA LYS A 59 0.66 -0.08 14.68
C LYS A 59 -0.44 -0.89 14.00
N TYR A 60 -1.09 -0.32 12.99
CA TYR A 60 -2.12 -1.00 12.23
C TYR A 60 -1.57 -2.24 11.51
N LEU A 61 -0.48 -2.09 10.73
CA LEU A 61 0.09 -3.19 9.95
C LEU A 61 0.55 -4.35 10.85
N ILE A 62 1.25 -4.03 11.94
CA ILE A 62 1.70 -5.04 12.92
C ILE A 62 0.49 -5.76 13.54
N GLY A 63 -0.54 -5.01 13.96
CA GLY A 63 -1.74 -5.59 14.57
C GLY A 63 -2.61 -6.41 13.60
N ALA A 64 -2.63 -6.02 12.33
CA ALA A 64 -3.44 -6.67 11.29
C ALA A 64 -2.75 -7.89 10.66
N TYR A 65 -1.42 -8.02 10.77
CA TYR A 65 -0.65 -9.06 10.07
C TYR A 65 -1.19 -10.47 10.31
N ALA A 66 -1.33 -10.87 11.57
CA ALA A 66 -1.84 -12.21 11.91
C ALA A 66 -3.28 -12.43 11.41
N ILE A 67 -4.11 -11.39 11.46
CA ILE A 67 -5.51 -11.45 11.02
C ILE A 67 -5.60 -11.61 9.49
N ASN A 68 -4.72 -10.96 8.74
CA ASN A 68 -4.75 -10.99 7.29
C ASN A 68 -4.07 -12.25 6.72
N ASN A 69 -2.98 -12.68 7.34
CA ASN A 69 -2.09 -13.69 6.76
C ASN A 69 -2.16 -15.06 7.45
N LEU A 70 -2.61 -15.12 8.71
CA LEU A 70 -2.54 -16.33 9.55
C LEU A 70 -3.92 -16.81 10.04
N ASN A 71 -5.01 -16.32 9.44
CA ASN A 71 -6.38 -16.61 9.88
C ASN A 71 -6.94 -17.96 9.42
N SER A 72 -6.23 -18.68 8.54
CA SER A 72 -6.65 -19.96 7.98
C SER A 72 -5.44 -20.73 7.46
N SER A 73 -5.57 -22.07 7.36
CA SER A 73 -4.50 -22.91 6.79
C SER A 73 -4.13 -22.49 5.36
N ALA A 74 -5.10 -22.02 4.56
CA ALA A 74 -4.85 -21.54 3.20
C ALA A 74 -4.05 -20.23 3.20
N ALA A 75 -4.40 -19.26 4.06
CA ALA A 75 -3.67 -18.00 4.17
C ALA A 75 -2.24 -18.22 4.66
N ILE A 76 -2.04 -19.12 5.64
CA ILE A 76 -0.72 -19.49 6.14
C ILE A 76 0.14 -20.10 5.02
N ALA A 77 -0.42 -21.04 4.26
CA ALA A 77 0.30 -21.68 3.16
C ALA A 77 0.68 -20.67 2.05
N ALA A 78 -0.22 -19.74 1.70
CA ALA A 78 0.06 -18.68 0.74
C ALA A 78 1.18 -17.76 1.22
N THR A 79 1.14 -17.33 2.49
CA THR A 79 2.17 -16.48 3.09
C THR A 79 3.54 -17.16 3.08
N LEU A 80 3.61 -18.43 3.50
CA LEU A 80 4.87 -19.20 3.48
C LEU A 80 5.43 -19.37 2.06
N LEU A 81 4.56 -19.56 1.07
CA LEU A 81 4.98 -19.65 -0.33
C LEU A 81 5.54 -18.31 -0.82
N GLU A 82 4.90 -17.19 -0.51
CA GLU A 82 5.36 -15.85 -0.89
C GLU A 82 6.74 -15.54 -0.30
N LEU A 83 6.94 -15.80 1.00
CA LEU A 83 8.25 -15.66 1.64
C LEU A 83 9.34 -16.50 0.97
N GLN A 84 9.03 -17.72 0.52
CA GLN A 84 9.98 -18.57 -0.21
C GLN A 84 10.31 -18.02 -1.60
N LEU A 85 9.30 -17.51 -2.33
CA LEU A 85 9.50 -16.89 -3.65
C LEU A 85 10.39 -15.65 -3.55
N ASP A 86 10.22 -14.88 -2.47
CA ASP A 86 11.01 -13.69 -2.15
C ASP A 86 12.37 -14.00 -1.53
N LYS A 87 12.68 -15.29 -1.29
CA LYS A 87 13.93 -15.79 -0.68
C LYS A 87 14.18 -15.22 0.73
N LEU A 88 13.12 -15.03 1.49
CA LEU A 88 13.17 -14.56 2.86
C LEU A 88 13.40 -15.71 3.86
N GLY A 89 14.07 -15.40 4.96
CA GLY A 89 14.39 -16.37 6.01
C GLY A 89 13.19 -16.69 6.90
N SER A 90 13.36 -17.69 7.77
CA SER A 90 12.33 -18.07 8.75
C SER A 90 12.06 -17.00 9.82
N ASP A 91 12.94 -16.00 9.93
CA ASP A 91 12.82 -14.84 10.82
C ASP A 91 11.76 -13.82 10.36
N TYR A 92 11.23 -13.97 9.14
CA TYR A 92 10.09 -13.22 8.64
C TYR A 92 8.73 -13.80 9.06
N MET A 93 8.72 -14.89 9.84
CA MET A 93 7.56 -15.49 10.49
C MET A 93 7.68 -15.37 12.01
#